data_AF-A0A7C3E0S6-F1
#
_entry.id   AF-A0A7C3E0S6-F1
#
_cell.length_a   1.000
_cell.length_b   1.000
_cell.length_c   1.000
_cell.angle_alpha   90.00
_cell.angle_beta   90.00
_cell.angle_gamma   90.00
#
_symmetry.space_group_name_H-M   'P 1'
#
loop_
_entity.id
_entity.type
_entity.pdbx_description
1 polymer ?
#
loop_
_entity_poly.entity_id
_entity_poly.type
_entity_poly.pdbx_seq_one_letter_code
_entity_poly.pdbx_strand_id
1 'polypeptide(L)'
;MQAPMALQCICVWALQNFVILTSTHTSPIMNKEIINSIMGIARNVLKSLPENTDEKTTFSSIPNWSSLNHALIMNKVEKHYGIEFDLDELIEARTIGDICIMVERKKG
;
A
#
# COMPACT_ATOMS: atom_id res chain seq x y z
N MET A 1 -35.49 38.99 26.13
CA MET A 1 -34.70 40.16 25.69
C MET A 1 -33.53 40.30 26.67
N GLN A 2 -32.30 40.12 26.16
CA GLN A 2 -30.99 40.53 26.70
C GLN A 2 -30.38 39.86 27.96
N ALA A 3 -29.07 39.56 27.82
CA ALA A 3 -28.14 38.84 28.72
C ALA A 3 -27.35 39.78 29.67
N PRO A 4 -26.53 39.25 30.61
CA PRO A 4 -25.07 39.12 30.35
C PRO A 4 -24.44 37.83 30.98
N MET A 5 -23.55 37.10 30.29
CA MET A 5 -22.09 37.28 30.20
C MET A 5 -21.34 37.32 31.55
N ALA A 6 -20.55 36.25 31.78
CA ALA A 6 -19.28 36.19 32.53
C ALA A 6 -19.22 35.22 33.75
N LEU A 7 -18.18 34.38 33.70
CA LEU A 7 -17.52 33.57 34.73
C LEU A 7 -18.19 32.27 35.20
N GLN A 8 -17.70 31.15 34.66
CA GLN A 8 -16.85 30.20 35.39
C GLN A 8 -16.32 29.15 34.41
N CYS A 9 -14.99 29.06 34.25
CA CYS A 9 -14.23 27.84 33.93
C CYS A 9 -12.75 28.19 33.75
N ILE A 10 -12.04 28.32 34.87
CA ILE A 10 -10.62 27.97 34.91
C ILE A 10 -10.58 26.62 35.62
N CYS A 11 -10.47 25.53 34.85
CA CYS A 11 -10.03 24.24 35.36
C CYS A 11 -9.22 23.51 34.29
N VAL A 12 -7.90 23.57 34.48
CA VAL A 12 -6.97 22.44 34.41
C VAL A 12 -6.83 21.72 33.06
N TRP A 13 -5.68 21.97 32.43
CA TRP A 13 -4.98 21.06 31.54
C TRP A 13 -4.98 19.61 32.06
N ALA A 14 -5.73 18.69 31.44
CA ALA A 14 -5.46 17.24 31.41
C ALA A 14 -6.63 16.44 30.80
N LEU A 15 -6.30 15.59 29.81
CA LEU A 15 -7.01 14.34 29.44
C LEU A 15 -8.40 14.55 28.81
N GLN A 16 -8.59 14.42 27.50
CA GLN A 16 -8.35 13.21 26.73
C GLN A 16 -8.06 13.61 25.28
N ASN A 17 -6.98 13.06 24.74
CA ASN A 17 -6.58 13.12 23.34
C ASN A 17 -7.78 13.17 22.39
N PHE A 18 -7.86 14.27 21.64
CA PHE A 18 -8.71 14.43 20.47
C PHE A 18 -8.29 13.36 19.47
N VAL A 19 -8.99 12.22 19.50
CA VAL A 19 -8.78 11.10 18.57
C VAL A 19 -8.99 11.65 17.17
N ILE A 20 -7.86 11.72 16.45
CA ILE A 20 -7.76 12.13 15.07
C ILE A 20 -8.66 11.20 14.24
N LEU A 21 -9.76 11.72 13.70
CA LEU A 21 -10.55 11.08 12.62
C LEU A 21 -9.83 11.28 11.28
N THR A 22 -8.55 10.91 11.20
CA THR A 22 -8.01 10.48 9.91
C THR A 22 -8.40 9.01 9.82
N SER A 23 -9.09 8.67 8.73
CA SER A 23 -9.35 7.30 8.36
C SER A 23 -8.01 6.59 8.14
N THR A 24 -7.35 6.16 9.21
CA THR A 24 -6.30 5.18 9.15
C THR A 24 -6.99 3.85 8.89
N HIS A 25 -7.28 3.60 7.62
CA HIS A 25 -7.23 2.24 7.14
C HIS A 25 -5.77 1.83 7.32
N THR A 26 -5.47 1.28 8.49
CA THR A 26 -4.16 0.73 8.80
C THR A 26 -3.98 -0.48 7.90
N SER A 27 -3.44 -0.25 6.71
CA SER A 27 -2.83 -1.29 5.92
C SER A 27 -1.73 -1.94 6.77
N PRO A 28 -1.50 -3.26 6.62
CA PRO A 28 -0.40 -3.93 7.32
C PRO A 28 0.88 -3.15 7.07
N ILE A 29 1.76 -3.11 8.07
CA ILE A 29 3.02 -2.35 8.05
C ILE A 29 3.90 -2.93 6.94
N MET A 30 3.62 -2.61 5.69
CA MET A 30 4.43 -2.97 4.54
C MET A 30 5.58 -1.99 4.48
N ASN A 31 6.77 -2.49 4.24
CA ASN A 31 7.93 -1.64 4.09
C ASN A 31 7.73 -0.73 2.87
N LYS A 32 7.63 0.59 3.12
CA LYS A 32 7.44 1.61 2.07
C LYS A 32 8.51 1.56 0.98
N GLU A 33 9.69 1.02 1.28
CA GLU A 33 10.74 0.85 0.28
C GLU A 33 10.44 -0.28 -0.72
N ILE A 34 9.88 -1.40 -0.24
CA ILE A 34 9.56 -2.57 -1.07
C ILE A 34 8.44 -2.21 -2.06
N ILE A 35 7.38 -1.58 -1.56
CA ILE A 35 6.27 -1.14 -2.42
C ILE A 35 6.73 -0.14 -3.48
N ASN A 36 7.58 0.83 -3.13
CA ASN A 36 8.10 1.80 -4.08
C ASN A 36 8.96 1.14 -5.17
N SER A 37 9.78 0.15 -4.80
CA SER A 37 10.58 -0.59 -5.77
C SER A 37 9.72 -1.42 -6.72
N ILE A 38 8.76 -2.19 -6.20
CA ILE A 38 7.85 -3.01 -7.01
C ILE A 38 6.98 -2.13 -7.91
N MET A 39 6.47 -1.01 -7.41
CA MET A 39 5.75 -0.01 -8.21
C MET A 39 6.64 0.55 -9.33
N GLY A 40 7.93 0.77 -9.07
CA GLY A 40 8.91 1.16 -10.09
C GLY A 40 9.06 0.10 -11.19
N ILE A 41 9.17 -1.18 -10.81
CA ILE A 41 9.24 -2.31 -11.74
C ILE A 41 7.97 -2.42 -12.58
N ALA A 42 6.80 -2.35 -11.94
CA ALA A 42 5.50 -2.40 -12.60
C ALA A 42 5.34 -1.25 -13.60
N ARG A 43 5.73 -0.03 -13.21
CA ARG A 43 5.74 1.14 -14.10
C ARG A 43 6.67 0.94 -15.31
N ASN A 44 7.83 0.34 -15.10
CA ASN A 44 8.79 0.06 -16.18
C ASN A 44 8.25 -0.98 -17.19
N VAL A 45 7.50 -1.98 -16.73
CA VAL A 45 6.89 -3.00 -17.61
C VAL A 45 5.67 -2.43 -18.35
N LEU A 46 4.74 -1.79 -17.62
CA LEU A 46 3.44 -1.40 -18.16
C LEU A 46 3.46 -0.07 -18.92
N LYS A 47 4.46 0.79 -18.69
CA LYS A 47 4.65 2.15 -19.25
C LYS A 47 3.49 3.14 -19.05
N SER A 48 2.32 2.67 -18.66
CA SER A 48 1.04 3.40 -18.58
C SER A 48 0.33 3.15 -17.23
N LEU A 49 1.12 2.90 -16.17
CA LEU A 49 0.58 2.71 -14.83
C LEU A 49 -0.08 4.02 -14.35
N PRO A 50 -1.38 4.01 -13.99
CA PRO A 50 -2.04 5.21 -13.51
C PRO A 50 -1.40 5.70 -12.21
N GLU A 51 -1.28 7.02 -12.05
CA GLU A 51 -0.61 7.65 -10.91
C GLU A 51 -1.28 7.32 -9.56
N ASN A 52 -2.58 7.00 -9.58
CA ASN A 52 -3.38 6.60 -8.42
C ASN A 52 -3.35 5.08 -8.14
N THR A 53 -2.32 4.36 -8.61
CA THR A 53 -2.19 2.93 -8.30
C THR A 53 -1.72 2.77 -6.86
N ASP A 54 -2.50 2.02 -6.07
CA ASP A 54 -2.25 1.77 -4.65
C ASP A 54 -1.96 0.28 -4.43
N GLU A 55 -1.54 -0.11 -3.23
CA GLU A 55 -1.21 -1.51 -2.90
C GLU A 55 -2.37 -2.48 -3.09
N LYS A 56 -3.59 -1.97 -2.88
CA LYS A 56 -4.84 -2.72 -3.02
C LYS A 56 -5.34 -2.79 -4.45
N THR A 57 -4.74 -2.02 -5.36
CA THR A 57 -5.17 -2.02 -6.75
C THR A 57 -4.97 -3.41 -7.32
N THR A 58 -6.08 -4.09 -7.58
CA THR A 58 -6.06 -5.38 -8.24
C THR A 58 -5.57 -5.21 -9.66
N PHE A 59 -4.71 -6.13 -10.06
CA PHE A 59 -4.12 -6.13 -11.39
C PHE A 59 -5.14 -6.09 -12.53
N SER A 60 -6.32 -6.67 -12.34
CA SER A 60 -7.43 -6.63 -13.30
C SER A 60 -7.96 -5.22 -13.60
N SER A 61 -7.76 -4.27 -12.69
CA SER A 61 -8.20 -2.87 -12.87
C SER A 61 -7.16 -2.01 -13.60
N ILE A 62 -5.95 -2.53 -13.82
CA ILE A 62 -4.85 -1.79 -14.45
C ILE A 62 -4.94 -1.97 -15.97
N PRO A 63 -5.05 -0.89 -16.75
CA PRO A 63 -5.03 -0.97 -18.21
C PRO A 63 -3.70 -1.56 -18.69
N ASN A 64 -3.76 -2.43 -19.70
CA ASN A 64 -2.62 -3.19 -20.23
C ASN A 64 -2.08 -4.28 -19.29
N TRP A 65 -2.78 -4.63 -18.22
CA TRP A 65 -2.45 -5.85 -17.49
C TRP A 65 -2.82 -7.10 -18.30
N SER A 66 -1.89 -8.05 -18.41
CA SER A 66 -2.08 -9.35 -19.07
C SER A 66 -1.25 -10.42 -18.35
N SER A 67 -1.56 -11.70 -18.53
CA SER A 67 -0.76 -12.80 -17.96
C SER A 67 0.72 -12.72 -18.33
N LEU A 68 1.04 -12.20 -19.52
CA LEU A 68 2.41 -11.98 -19.96
C LEU A 68 3.08 -10.87 -19.14
N ASN A 69 2.39 -9.74 -18.95
CA ASN A 69 2.93 -8.63 -18.15
C ASN A 69 3.05 -9.00 -16.67
N HIS A 70 2.14 -9.81 -16.14
CA HIS A 70 2.25 -10.39 -14.80
C HIS A 70 3.54 -11.19 -14.66
N ALA A 71 3.76 -12.16 -15.55
CA ALA A 71 4.97 -12.99 -15.54
C ALA A 71 6.25 -12.15 -15.69
N LEU A 72 6.25 -11.10 -16.52
CA LEU A 72 7.38 -10.18 -16.67
C LEU A 72 7.68 -9.39 -15.39
N ILE A 73 6.64 -8.93 -14.68
CA ILE A 73 6.81 -8.21 -13.42
C ILE A 73 7.38 -9.15 -12.37
N MET A 74 6.79 -10.34 -12.21
CA MET A 74 7.27 -11.36 -11.27
C MET A 74 8.74 -11.69 -11.54
N ASN A 75 9.11 -11.94 -12.81
CA ASN A 75 10.51 -12.23 -13.16
C ASN A 75 11.49 -11.08 -12.84
N LYS A 76 11.05 -9.83 -12.98
CA LYS A 76 11.87 -8.67 -12.62
C LYS A 76 11.99 -8.51 -11.10
N VAL A 77 10.93 -8.80 -10.35
CA VAL A 77 10.94 -8.78 -8.88
C VAL A 77 11.87 -9.86 -8.35
N GLU A 78 11.78 -11.09 -8.86
CA GLU A 78 12.70 -12.20 -8.56
C GLU A 78 14.16 -11.79 -8.74
N LYS A 79 14.50 -11.25 -9.91
CA LYS A 79 15.85 -10.77 -10.22
C LYS A 79 16.30 -9.61 -9.34
N HIS A 80 15.38 -8.71 -8.96
CA HIS A 80 15.72 -7.54 -8.15
C HIS A 80 16.05 -7.92 -6.70
N TYR A 81 15.32 -8.89 -6.13
CA TYR A 81 15.50 -9.32 -4.75
C TYR A 81 16.34 -10.60 -4.60
N GLY A 82 16.67 -11.28 -5.69
CA GLY A 82 17.42 -12.55 -5.67
C GLY A 82 16.62 -13.70 -5.09
N ILE A 83 15.29 -13.70 -5.30
CA ILE A 83 14.36 -14.73 -4.84
C ILE A 83 13.72 -15.43 -6.04
N GLU A 84 13.17 -16.62 -5.81
CA GLU A 84 12.38 -17.36 -6.81
C GLU A 84 11.00 -17.65 -6.24
N PHE A 85 9.96 -17.44 -7.04
CA PHE A 85 8.58 -17.77 -6.70
C PHE A 85 8.15 -19.07 -7.38
N ASP A 86 7.39 -19.90 -6.67
CA ASP A 86 6.77 -21.08 -7.25
C ASP A 86 5.53 -20.71 -8.07
N LEU A 87 5.11 -21.59 -8.98
CA LEU A 87 3.97 -21.33 -9.88
C LEU A 87 2.70 -20.96 -9.12
N ASP A 88 2.46 -21.60 -7.97
CA ASP A 88 1.31 -21.32 -7.11
C ASP A 88 1.38 -19.89 -6.56
N GLU A 89 2.56 -19.44 -6.10
CA GLU A 89 2.78 -18.06 -5.61
C GLU A 89 2.57 -17.03 -6.73
N LEU A 90 3.00 -17.34 -7.97
CA LEU A 90 2.72 -16.49 -9.12
C LEU A 90 1.21 -16.35 -9.36
N ILE A 91 0.45 -17.43 -9.30
CA ILE A 91 -0.99 -17.41 -9.57
C ILE A 91 -1.76 -16.73 -8.43
N GLU A 92 -1.30 -16.87 -7.18
CA GLU A 92 -1.92 -16.26 -6.01
C GLU A 92 -1.74 -14.74 -5.94
N ALA A 93 -0.64 -14.22 -6.49
CA ALA A 93 -0.36 -12.79 -6.53
C ALA A 93 -1.36 -12.02 -7.42
N ARG A 94 -2.37 -11.40 -6.79
CA ARG A 94 -3.46 -10.67 -7.49
C ARG A 94 -3.41 -9.16 -7.32
N THR A 95 -2.64 -8.68 -6.36
CA THR A 95 -2.41 -7.27 -6.09
C THR A 95 -0.93 -6.98 -5.90
N ILE A 96 -0.54 -5.70 -6.02
CA ILE A 96 0.82 -5.26 -5.74
C ILE A 96 1.19 -5.52 -4.27
N GLY A 97 0.21 -5.38 -3.37
CA GLY A 97 0.36 -5.73 -1.95
C GLY A 97 0.68 -7.21 -1.75
N ASP A 98 0.04 -8.12 -2.48
CA ASP A 98 0.34 -9.56 -2.38
C ASP A 98 1.80 -9.86 -2.72
N ILE A 99 2.31 -9.25 -3.81
CA ILE A 99 3.72 -9.39 -4.20
C ILE A 99 4.64 -8.84 -3.08
N CYS A 100 4.31 -7.68 -2.50
CA CYS A 100 5.11 -7.11 -1.41
C CYS A 100 5.19 -8.08 -0.22
N ILE A 101 4.05 -8.66 0.19
CA ILE A 101 3.98 -9.62 1.29
C ILE A 101 4.80 -10.88 0.98
N MET A 102 4.72 -11.40 -0.25
CA MET A 102 5.50 -12.57 -0.67
C MET A 102 7.00 -12.29 -0.65
N VAL A 103 7.44 -11.11 -1.11
CA VAL A 103 8.85 -10.69 -1.03
C VAL A 103 9.31 -10.57 0.42
N GLU A 104 8.51 -9.95 1.28
CA GLU A 104 8.83 -9.83 2.72
C GLU A 104 8.98 -11.20 3.39
N ARG A 105 8.12 -12.16 3.05
CA ARG A 105 8.19 -13.54 3.56
C ARG A 105 9.44 -14.29 3.13
N LYS A 106 9.94 -14.08 1.90
CA LYS A 106 11.15 -14.76 1.40
C LYS A 106 12.45 -14.08 1.80
N LYS A 107 12.41 -12.78 2.12
CA LYS A 107 13.58 -12.01 2.54
C LYS A 107 13.92 -12.19 4.03
N GLY A 108 12.94 -12.55 4.86
CA GLY A 108 13.11 -12.85 6.28
C GLY A 108 13.51 -14.29 6.52
#